data_AF-A0A2E9IWL6-F1
#
_entry.id   AF-A0A2E9IWL6-F1
#
_cell.length_a   1.000
_cell.length_b   1.000
_cell.length_c   1.000
_cell.angle_alpha   90.00
_cell.angle_beta   90.00
_cell.angle_gamma   90.00
#
_symmetry.space_group_name_H-M   'P 1'
#
loop_
_entity.id
_entity.type
_entity.pdbx_description
1 polymer ?
#
loop_
_entity_poly.entity_id
_entity_poly.type
_entity_poly.pdbx_seq_one_letter_code
_entity_poly.pdbx_strand_id
1 'polypeptide(L)'
;MHSLSPQSTHRLPEHTKLRASTSAFTLLEVILAVTIAGALLAAAATLMVSVTDVWMERQDRHFFEDHVDGVAEFLQASLSSAGTEIAINNESNESGDNSSTTENGNRDEQVQNTTPEVTTPNNQDERNGDEQDEDTESTADTGGGLISVAEDPIDWAQPPGFAEYQDPLLHFRLKDAPPLLVQTDNAPIVGIEVYLYFKDNEGLSLLWYTPLQEDSEDISDLRRTPLSDLITKVEYVYWDESFEKWETETEPQEGDGEEQFILPRFLKLTFDYEGETKERSITIPVPSRSVLLF
;
A
#
# COMPACT_ATOMS: atom_id res chain seq x y z
N MET A 1 -97.50 -82.46 -36.73
CA MET A 1 -98.57 -82.05 -35.81
C MET A 1 -98.01 -81.00 -34.87
N HIS A 2 -98.59 -79.77 -34.87
CA HIS A 2 -98.58 -78.67 -33.87
C HIS A 2 -97.29 -78.35 -33.07
N SER A 3 -96.87 -77.11 -32.80
CA SER A 3 -97.62 -75.87 -32.49
C SER A 3 -96.67 -74.64 -32.50
N LEU A 4 -97.26 -73.44 -32.43
CA LEU A 4 -96.74 -72.08 -32.70
C LEU A 4 -96.11 -71.33 -31.50
N SER A 5 -95.20 -70.37 -31.85
CA SER A 5 -94.95 -69.00 -31.27
C SER A 5 -94.35 -68.84 -29.84
N PRO A 6 -93.71 -67.69 -29.44
CA PRO A 6 -93.97 -66.31 -29.89
C PRO A 6 -92.75 -65.34 -30.08
N GLN A 7 -93.11 -64.12 -30.50
CA GLN A 7 -92.37 -62.89 -30.81
C GLN A 7 -91.81 -62.16 -29.56
N SER A 8 -90.65 -61.48 -29.67
CA SER A 8 -90.33 -60.32 -28.80
C SER A 8 -89.30 -59.37 -29.43
N THR A 9 -89.43 -58.10 -29.09
CA THR A 9 -88.89 -56.87 -29.68
C THR A 9 -87.66 -56.31 -28.95
N HIS A 10 -86.89 -55.44 -29.65
CA HIS A 10 -86.36 -54.15 -29.18
C HIS A 10 -84.87 -54.01 -28.75
N ARG A 11 -84.27 -52.89 -29.25
CA ARG A 11 -83.41 -51.89 -28.58
C ARG A 11 -81.89 -51.85 -28.90
N LEU A 12 -81.48 -50.72 -29.50
CA LEU A 12 -80.12 -50.16 -29.58
C LEU A 12 -79.62 -49.69 -28.19
N PRO A 13 -78.30 -49.43 -28.05
CA PRO A 13 -77.85 -48.14 -27.49
C PRO A 13 -76.75 -47.52 -28.38
N GLU A 14 -76.93 -46.33 -28.96
CA GLU A 14 -76.66 -44.98 -28.41
C GLU A 14 -75.23 -44.72 -27.91
N HIS A 15 -74.54 -43.81 -28.62
CA HIS A 15 -73.21 -43.29 -28.35
C HIS A 15 -73.20 -42.34 -27.15
N THR A 16 -72.40 -42.64 -26.13
CA THR A 16 -72.06 -41.73 -25.03
C THR A 16 -71.17 -40.59 -25.52
N LYS A 17 -71.73 -39.39 -25.67
CA LYS A 17 -70.96 -38.14 -25.80
C LYS A 17 -70.50 -37.70 -24.40
N LEU A 18 -69.20 -37.78 -24.13
CA LEU A 18 -68.58 -37.09 -22.99
C LEU A 18 -68.66 -35.57 -23.23
N ARG A 19 -69.52 -34.87 -22.48
CA ARG A 19 -69.53 -33.41 -22.45
C ARG A 19 -68.32 -32.92 -21.67
N ALA A 20 -67.35 -32.30 -22.34
CA ALA A 20 -66.38 -31.45 -21.69
C ALA A 20 -67.10 -30.19 -21.19
N SER A 21 -67.18 -30.01 -19.86
CA SER A 21 -67.71 -28.80 -19.25
C SER A 21 -66.66 -27.70 -19.35
N THR A 22 -66.85 -26.76 -20.26
CA THR A 22 -66.06 -25.52 -20.30
C THR A 22 -66.63 -24.58 -19.24
N SER A 23 -66.08 -24.60 -18.03
CA SER A 23 -66.40 -23.61 -17.00
C SER A 23 -65.62 -22.34 -17.29
N ALA A 24 -66.30 -21.22 -17.50
CA ALA A 24 -65.68 -19.90 -17.49
C ALA A 24 -65.42 -19.48 -16.03
N PHE A 25 -64.33 -18.76 -15.77
CA PHE A 25 -64.00 -18.25 -14.44
C PHE A 25 -65.01 -17.20 -13.98
N THR A 26 -65.30 -17.21 -12.68
CA THR A 26 -66.19 -16.21 -12.09
C THR A 26 -65.47 -14.87 -11.94
N LEU A 27 -66.21 -13.76 -12.04
CA LEU A 27 -65.65 -12.41 -11.88
C LEU A 27 -64.96 -12.22 -10.51
N LEU A 28 -65.46 -12.92 -9.48
CA LEU A 28 -64.89 -12.89 -8.13
C LEU A 28 -63.51 -13.57 -8.07
N GLU A 29 -63.34 -14.72 -8.73
CA GLU A 29 -62.02 -15.38 -8.81
C GLU A 29 -60.99 -14.53 -9.53
N VAL A 30 -61.38 -13.85 -10.61
CA VAL A 30 -60.46 -12.99 -11.36
C VAL A 30 -59.99 -11.82 -10.49
N ILE A 31 -60.91 -11.17 -9.76
CA ILE A 31 -60.57 -10.08 -8.85
C ILE A 31 -59.68 -10.58 -7.70
N LEU A 32 -59.98 -11.77 -7.14
CA LEU A 32 -59.15 -12.38 -6.10
C LEU A 32 -57.73 -12.69 -6.62
N ALA A 33 -57.61 -13.24 -7.83
CA ALA A 33 -56.32 -13.56 -8.42
C ALA A 33 -55.49 -12.29 -8.69
N VAL A 34 -56.12 -11.24 -9.23
CA VAL A 34 -55.44 -9.96 -9.51
C VAL A 34 -55.01 -9.25 -8.22
N THR A 35 -55.84 -9.29 -7.16
CA THR A 35 -55.49 -8.69 -5.88
C THR A 35 -54.34 -9.43 -5.18
N ILE A 36 -54.35 -10.76 -5.18
CA ILE A 36 -53.24 -11.55 -4.64
C ILE A 36 -51.97 -11.34 -5.46
N ALA A 37 -52.06 -11.33 -6.80
CA ALA A 37 -50.91 -11.08 -7.67
C ALA A 37 -50.33 -9.67 -7.44
N GLY A 38 -51.18 -8.65 -7.31
CA GLY A 38 -50.77 -7.28 -6.99
C GLY A 38 -50.10 -7.18 -5.61
N ALA A 39 -50.68 -7.81 -4.60
CA ALA A 39 -50.10 -7.85 -3.25
C ALA A 39 -48.74 -8.58 -3.23
N LEU A 40 -48.62 -9.70 -3.96
CA LEU A 40 -47.37 -10.44 -4.09
C LEU A 40 -46.30 -9.62 -4.82
N LEU A 41 -46.67 -8.94 -5.90
CA LEU A 41 -45.74 -8.10 -6.65
C LEU A 41 -45.27 -6.91 -5.81
N ALA A 42 -46.17 -6.29 -5.03
CA ALA A 42 -45.81 -5.22 -4.10
C ALA A 42 -44.89 -5.72 -2.97
N ALA A 43 -45.16 -6.91 -2.41
CA ALA A 43 -44.31 -7.53 -1.40
C ALA A 43 -42.91 -7.86 -1.96
N ALA A 44 -42.85 -8.40 -3.18
CA ALA A 44 -41.58 -8.70 -3.86
C ALA A 44 -40.78 -7.43 -4.15
N ALA A 45 -41.43 -6.35 -4.60
CA ALA A 45 -40.76 -5.07 -4.83
C ALA A 45 -40.20 -4.48 -3.52
N THR A 46 -40.96 -4.55 -2.43
CA THR A 46 -40.52 -4.08 -1.10
C THR A 46 -39.33 -4.89 -0.60
N LEU A 47 -39.36 -6.21 -0.81
CA LEU A 47 -38.24 -7.08 -0.47
C LEU A 47 -36.99 -6.78 -1.30
N MET A 48 -37.14 -6.48 -2.59
CA MET A 48 -36.03 -6.10 -3.45
C MET A 48 -35.35 -4.82 -2.96
N VAL A 49 -36.13 -3.77 -2.64
CA VAL A 49 -35.62 -2.52 -2.08
C VAL A 49 -34.90 -2.78 -0.76
N SER A 50 -35.52 -3.53 0.17
CA SER A 50 -34.91 -3.85 1.45
C SER A 50 -33.60 -4.63 1.31
N VAL A 51 -33.51 -5.58 0.38
CA VAL A 51 -32.28 -6.31 0.12
C VAL A 51 -31.22 -5.33 -0.43
N THR A 52 -31.56 -4.51 -1.42
CA THR A 52 -30.64 -3.50 -1.98
C THR A 52 -30.10 -2.56 -0.91
N ASP A 53 -30.95 -2.03 -0.03
CA ASP A 53 -30.53 -1.14 1.06
C ASP A 53 -29.55 -1.84 2.00
N VAL A 54 -29.80 -3.10 2.37
CA VAL A 54 -28.90 -3.88 3.23
C VAL A 54 -27.54 -4.15 2.57
N TRP A 55 -27.50 -4.40 1.26
CA TRP A 55 -26.24 -4.58 0.54
C TRP A 55 -25.43 -3.28 0.50
N MET A 56 -26.09 -2.16 0.25
CA MET A 56 -25.45 -0.85 0.17
C MET A 56 -24.89 -0.43 1.53
N GLU A 57 -25.71 -0.50 2.59
CA GLU A 57 -25.30 -0.22 3.96
C GLU A 57 -24.15 -1.14 4.43
N ARG A 58 -24.13 -2.41 4.00
CA ARG A 58 -23.03 -3.32 4.34
C ARG A 58 -21.72 -2.93 3.65
N GLN A 59 -21.79 -2.46 2.41
CA GLN A 59 -20.61 -1.99 1.68
C GLN A 59 -20.04 -0.73 2.34
N ASP A 60 -20.89 0.20 2.75
CA ASP A 60 -20.46 1.47 3.35
C ASP A 60 -19.89 1.28 4.77
N ARG A 61 -20.48 0.40 5.59
CA ARG A 61 -20.01 0.15 6.97
C ARG A 61 -18.59 -0.38 7.08
N HIS A 62 -18.05 -1.02 6.05
CA HIS A 62 -16.69 -1.57 6.10
C HIS A 62 -15.72 -0.77 5.26
N PHE A 63 -16.19 0.04 4.30
CA PHE A 63 -15.31 0.86 3.49
C PHE A 63 -14.40 1.77 4.33
N PHE A 64 -14.97 2.46 5.33
CA PHE A 64 -14.18 3.36 6.17
C PHE A 64 -13.14 2.59 7.01
N GLU A 65 -13.54 1.49 7.65
CA GLU A 65 -12.63 0.67 8.46
C GLU A 65 -11.55 0.00 7.61
N ASP A 66 -11.93 -0.59 6.47
CA ASP A 66 -11.02 -1.22 5.51
C ASP A 66 -10.04 -0.19 4.92
N HIS A 67 -10.48 1.04 4.67
CA HIS A 67 -9.60 2.13 4.20
C HIS A 67 -8.61 2.57 5.28
N VAL A 68 -9.10 2.79 6.51
CA VAL A 68 -8.26 3.15 7.67
C VAL A 68 -7.18 2.10 7.90
N ASP A 69 -7.57 0.82 7.90
CA ASP A 69 -6.65 -0.29 8.11
C ASP A 69 -5.70 -0.45 6.91
N GLY A 70 -6.18 -0.30 5.68
CA GLY A 70 -5.37 -0.37 4.46
C GLY A 70 -4.29 0.72 4.39
N VAL A 71 -4.63 1.96 4.76
CA VAL A 71 -3.66 3.08 4.81
C VAL A 71 -2.61 2.83 5.91
N ALA A 72 -3.05 2.41 7.10
CA ALA A 72 -2.15 2.13 8.20
C ALA A 72 -1.20 0.95 7.90
N GLU A 73 -1.73 -0.13 7.32
CA GLU A 73 -0.95 -1.30 6.91
C GLU A 73 0.05 -0.95 5.80
N PHE A 74 -0.38 -0.17 4.80
CA PHE A 74 0.49 0.31 3.74
C PHE A 74 1.68 1.14 4.28
N LEU A 75 1.42 2.09 5.18
CA LEU A 75 2.47 2.90 5.78
C LEU A 75 3.38 2.07 6.69
N GLN A 76 2.80 1.20 7.53
CA GLN A 76 3.57 0.29 8.38
C GLN A 76 4.49 -0.61 7.54
N ALA A 77 3.99 -1.17 6.44
CA ALA A 77 4.77 -2.00 5.53
C ALA A 77 5.87 -1.19 4.83
N SER A 78 5.56 0.03 4.39
CA SER A 78 6.51 0.93 3.73
C SER A 78 7.65 1.32 4.68
N LEU A 79 7.34 1.75 5.90
CA LEU A 79 8.34 2.09 6.92
C LEU A 79 9.14 0.86 7.38
N SER A 80 8.51 -0.31 7.51
CA SER A 80 9.22 -1.54 7.87
C SER A 80 10.14 -2.04 6.75
N SER A 81 9.81 -1.72 5.50
CA SER A 81 10.64 -2.00 4.33
C SER A 81 11.74 -0.97 4.13
N ALA A 82 11.63 0.20 4.75
CA ALA A 82 12.65 1.23 4.69
C ALA A 82 13.95 0.71 5.33
N GLY A 83 15.08 0.89 4.64
CA GLY A 83 16.40 0.53 5.15
C GLY A 83 17.07 -0.71 4.60
N THR A 84 16.48 -1.36 3.61
CA THR A 84 17.25 -2.26 2.74
C THR A 84 17.76 -1.44 1.54
N GLU A 85 19.02 -1.03 1.55
CA GLU A 85 19.65 -0.28 0.46
C GLU A 85 20.43 -1.23 -0.46
N ILE A 86 20.58 -0.88 -1.73
CA ILE A 86 21.64 -1.45 -2.57
C ILE A 86 22.83 -0.54 -2.38
N ALA A 87 23.95 -1.04 -1.85
CA ALA A 87 25.18 -0.25 -1.76
C ALA A 87 25.59 0.19 -3.16
N ILE A 88 25.28 1.42 -3.53
CA ILE A 88 25.87 2.06 -4.71
C ILE A 88 27.15 2.70 -4.19
N ASN A 89 28.28 2.04 -4.40
CA ASN A 89 29.60 2.60 -4.06
C ASN A 89 29.82 3.86 -4.91
N ASN A 90 29.36 5.01 -4.43
CA ASN A 90 29.70 6.29 -4.99
C ASN A 90 30.91 6.79 -4.22
N GLU A 91 32.12 6.38 -4.64
CA GLU A 91 33.38 6.91 -4.13
C GLU A 91 33.52 8.40 -4.53
N SER A 92 32.80 9.26 -3.82
CA SER A 92 33.05 10.70 -3.77
C SER A 92 33.57 11.02 -2.38
N ASN A 93 34.87 10.76 -2.21
CA ASN A 93 35.61 11.04 -1.00
C ASN A 93 35.80 12.57 -0.87
N GLU A 94 34.82 13.28 -0.30
CA GLU A 94 35.05 14.61 0.25
C GLU A 94 35.70 14.48 1.63
N SER A 95 37.02 14.55 1.63
CA SER A 95 37.79 14.90 2.82
C SER A 95 38.72 16.04 2.45
N GLY A 96 38.39 17.23 2.95
CA GLY A 96 39.31 18.35 2.94
C GLY A 96 40.50 18.06 3.84
N ASP A 97 41.68 17.92 3.25
CA ASP A 97 42.91 18.37 3.91
C ASP A 97 43.97 18.78 2.87
N ASN A 98 44.75 19.75 3.30
CA ASN A 98 45.51 20.71 2.53
C ASN A 98 46.94 20.21 2.29
N SER A 99 47.40 20.11 1.03
CA SER A 99 48.85 20.18 0.76
C SER A 99 49.16 20.56 -0.68
N SER A 100 49.85 21.68 -0.81
CA SER A 100 50.60 22.15 -1.98
C SER A 100 51.43 21.04 -2.65
N THR A 101 51.47 21.02 -4.00
CA THR A 101 52.68 21.25 -4.81
C THR A 101 52.35 21.25 -6.31
N THR A 102 52.74 22.37 -6.93
CA THR A 102 53.20 22.67 -8.30
C THR A 102 53.20 21.58 -9.39
N GLU A 103 52.86 22.06 -10.61
CA GLU A 103 53.55 21.84 -11.90
C GLU A 103 52.76 21.17 -13.07
N ASN A 104 52.17 22.04 -13.91
CA ASN A 104 52.36 22.18 -15.36
C ASN A 104 52.04 20.99 -16.33
N GLY A 105 51.16 21.22 -17.32
CA GLY A 105 51.22 20.51 -18.63
C GLY A 105 49.89 20.27 -19.38
N ASN A 106 49.62 21.10 -20.39
CA ASN A 106 48.83 20.91 -21.63
C ASN A 106 47.83 19.73 -21.85
N ARG A 107 46.62 20.13 -22.30
CA ARG A 107 45.80 19.65 -23.44
C ARG A 107 45.60 18.13 -23.69
N ASP A 108 44.35 17.68 -23.69
CA ASP A 108 43.56 17.38 -24.90
C ASP A 108 42.12 16.92 -24.55
N GLU A 109 41.16 17.26 -25.41
CA GLU A 109 39.78 16.78 -25.40
C GLU A 109 39.74 15.26 -25.67
N GLN A 110 39.03 14.48 -24.85
CA GLN A 110 38.44 13.21 -25.30
C GLN A 110 37.19 12.83 -24.49
N VAL A 111 36.06 12.85 -25.19
CA VAL A 111 34.78 12.24 -24.81
C VAL A 111 34.98 10.73 -24.61
N GLN A 112 34.62 10.19 -23.45
CA GLN A 112 34.55 8.74 -23.25
C GLN A 112 33.16 8.36 -22.72
N ASN A 113 32.37 7.76 -23.60
CA ASN A 113 31.24 6.89 -23.26
C ASN A 113 31.76 5.74 -22.40
N THR A 114 31.32 5.62 -21.16
CA THR A 114 31.52 4.43 -20.34
C THR A 114 30.21 3.66 -20.23
N THR A 115 30.02 2.69 -21.14
CA THR A 115 29.11 1.56 -20.93
C THR A 115 29.68 0.69 -19.80
N PRO A 116 28.92 0.31 -18.77
CA PRO A 116 29.44 -0.57 -17.73
C PRO A 116 29.61 -2.00 -18.25
N GLU A 117 30.84 -2.52 -18.15
CA GLU A 117 31.24 -3.88 -18.53
C GLU A 117 30.86 -4.88 -17.43
N VAL A 118 29.95 -5.81 -17.74
CA VAL A 118 29.54 -6.89 -16.84
C VAL A 118 30.59 -7.99 -16.87
N THR A 119 31.38 -8.11 -15.80
CA THR A 119 32.28 -9.26 -15.61
C THR A 119 31.55 -10.36 -14.85
N THR A 120 31.22 -11.46 -15.54
CA THR A 120 30.67 -12.68 -14.93
C THR A 120 31.80 -13.55 -14.36
N PRO A 121 31.73 -14.07 -13.13
CA PRO A 121 32.78 -14.94 -12.60
C PRO A 121 32.73 -16.33 -13.26
N ASN A 122 33.86 -16.73 -13.84
CA ASN A 122 34.12 -18.03 -14.46
C ASN A 122 34.58 -19.03 -13.38
N ASN A 123 33.74 -20.00 -13.01
CA ASN A 123 34.15 -21.12 -12.16
C ASN A 123 34.94 -22.14 -12.99
N GLN A 124 36.26 -22.16 -12.81
CA GLN A 124 37.10 -23.30 -13.19
C GLN A 124 37.78 -23.86 -11.95
N ASP A 125 37.31 -25.06 -11.57
CA ASP A 125 37.94 -25.95 -10.61
C ASP A 125 39.33 -26.38 -11.13
N GLU A 126 40.41 -26.01 -10.44
CA GLU A 126 41.66 -26.76 -10.48
C GLU A 126 42.24 -26.94 -9.07
N ARG A 127 42.40 -28.22 -8.71
CA ARG A 127 43.13 -28.70 -7.54
C ARG A 127 44.62 -28.41 -7.68
N ASN A 128 45.25 -27.92 -6.62
CA ASN A 128 46.51 -28.45 -6.09
C ASN A 128 46.78 -27.85 -4.70
N GLY A 129 47.22 -28.70 -3.76
CA GLY A 129 47.59 -28.29 -2.41
C GLY A 129 49.07 -27.93 -2.30
N ASP A 130 49.40 -27.13 -1.29
CA ASP A 130 50.53 -27.37 -0.40
C ASP A 130 50.38 -26.52 0.88
N GLU A 131 50.92 -27.04 1.98
CA GLU A 131 50.79 -26.56 3.36
C GLU A 131 51.71 -25.35 3.66
N GLN A 132 51.24 -24.35 4.43
CA GLN A 132 52.03 -23.74 5.52
C GLN A 132 51.21 -22.79 6.41
N ASP A 133 51.35 -23.02 7.72
CA ASP A 133 50.81 -22.24 8.84
C ASP A 133 51.40 -20.82 8.91
N GLU A 134 50.57 -19.83 9.26
CA GLU A 134 50.98 -18.71 10.13
C GLU A 134 49.73 -18.00 10.71
N ASP A 135 49.72 -17.85 12.04
CA ASP A 135 48.69 -17.22 12.85
C ASP A 135 48.51 -15.74 12.46
N THR A 136 47.30 -15.33 12.06
CA THR A 136 46.90 -13.92 12.00
C THR A 136 45.39 -13.82 12.25
N GLU A 137 45.02 -12.96 13.20
CA GLU A 137 43.66 -12.58 13.56
C GLU A 137 42.74 -12.48 12.33
N SER A 138 41.71 -13.31 12.32
CA SER A 138 40.61 -13.27 11.36
C SER A 138 39.80 -11.98 11.57
N THR A 139 40.29 -10.89 10.98
CA THR A 139 39.42 -9.79 10.56
C THR A 139 38.54 -10.38 9.46
N ALA A 140 37.29 -10.67 9.79
CA ALA A 140 36.31 -11.16 8.84
C ALA A 140 36.06 -10.05 7.80
N ASP A 141 36.82 -10.10 6.71
CA ASP A 141 36.49 -9.47 5.45
C ASP A 141 35.12 -10.03 5.02
N THR A 142 34.08 -9.31 5.40
CA THR A 142 32.71 -9.65 5.07
C THR A 142 32.53 -9.29 3.61
N GLY A 143 32.78 -10.29 2.76
CA GLY A 143 32.61 -10.20 1.31
C GLY A 143 31.32 -9.45 0.96
N GLY A 144 31.50 -8.41 0.13
CA GLY A 144 30.48 -7.45 -0.25
C GLY A 144 29.22 -8.11 -0.78
N GLY A 145 28.19 -8.14 0.07
CA GLY A 145 26.81 -8.23 -0.39
C GLY A 145 26.43 -6.88 -0.97
N LEU A 146 25.91 -6.86 -2.21
CA LEU A 146 25.39 -5.66 -2.89
C LEU A 146 24.14 -5.06 -2.19
N ILE A 147 23.78 -5.55 -1.01
CA ILE A 147 22.67 -5.10 -0.19
C ILE A 147 23.28 -4.64 1.13
N SER A 148 23.42 -3.32 1.29
CA SER A 148 23.75 -2.72 2.59
C SER A 148 22.44 -2.38 3.29
N VAL A 149 22.41 -2.53 4.62
CA VAL A 149 21.36 -1.89 5.41
C VAL A 149 21.75 -0.42 5.50
N ALA A 150 20.88 0.50 5.10
CA ALA A 150 21.13 1.92 5.28
C ALA A 150 21.33 2.19 6.78
N GLU A 151 22.40 2.89 7.16
CA GLU A 151 22.72 3.13 8.57
C GLU A 151 21.57 3.87 9.29
N ASP A 152 20.93 4.83 8.60
CA ASP A 152 19.73 5.53 9.04
C ASP A 152 18.66 5.52 7.92
N PRO A 153 17.70 4.58 7.96
CA PRO A 153 16.73 4.40 6.88
C PRO A 153 15.52 5.34 6.94
N ILE A 154 15.33 5.97 8.10
CA ILE A 154 14.26 6.90 8.41
C ILE A 154 14.89 8.03 9.20
N ASP A 155 14.59 9.26 8.82
CA ASP A 155 15.16 10.46 9.39
C ASP A 155 14.23 11.67 9.18
N TRP A 156 14.63 12.83 9.67
CA TRP A 156 13.97 14.10 9.39
C TRP A 156 14.76 14.83 8.31
N ALA A 157 14.12 15.09 7.16
CA ALA A 157 14.76 15.79 6.05
C ALA A 157 13.83 16.81 5.41
N GLN A 158 14.42 17.87 4.85
CA GLN A 158 13.71 18.85 4.05
C GLN A 158 13.65 18.37 2.60
N PRO A 159 12.44 18.28 1.99
CA PRO A 159 12.33 17.98 0.57
C PRO A 159 13.00 19.07 -0.29
N PRO A 160 13.49 18.73 -1.50
CA PRO A 160 13.95 19.74 -2.44
C PRO A 160 12.88 20.83 -2.70
N GLY A 161 13.31 22.08 -2.73
CA GLY A 161 12.45 23.25 -2.89
C GLY A 161 11.71 23.72 -1.62
N PHE A 162 11.89 23.06 -0.47
CA PHE A 162 11.44 23.61 0.82
C PHE A 162 12.34 24.76 1.25
N ALA A 163 11.75 25.76 1.90
CA ALA A 163 12.52 26.87 2.45
C ALA A 163 13.11 26.48 3.81
N GLU A 164 14.29 27.01 4.16
CA GLU A 164 15.01 26.67 5.40
C GLU A 164 14.20 26.87 6.69
N TYR A 165 13.19 27.76 6.68
CA TYR A 165 12.33 28.05 7.84
C TYR A 165 11.15 27.07 7.98
N GLN A 166 10.95 26.16 7.02
CA GLN A 166 9.88 25.17 7.08
C GLN A 166 10.37 23.94 7.85
N ASP A 167 9.50 23.39 8.69
CA ASP A 167 9.82 22.20 9.46
C ASP A 167 10.14 21.02 8.52
N PRO A 168 11.12 20.18 8.89
CA PRO A 168 11.44 19.00 8.10
C PRO A 168 10.27 18.00 8.12
N LEU A 169 10.24 17.14 7.11
CA LEU A 169 9.26 16.08 7.02
C LEU A 169 9.88 14.74 7.40
N LEU A 170 9.04 13.81 7.87
CA LEU A 170 9.47 12.46 8.13
C LEU A 170 9.83 11.81 6.78
N HIS A 171 11.09 11.42 6.66
CA HIS A 171 11.72 10.96 5.44
C HIS A 171 12.13 9.50 5.57
N PHE A 172 11.98 8.72 4.50
CA PHE A 172 12.43 7.33 4.47
C PHE A 172 12.74 6.85 3.05
N ARG A 173 13.69 5.92 2.96
CA ARG A 173 14.20 5.37 1.71
C ARG A 173 13.66 3.99 1.42
N LEU A 174 13.08 3.82 0.23
CA LEU A 174 12.60 2.53 -0.28
C LEU A 174 13.48 2.05 -1.43
N LYS A 175 13.81 0.76 -1.45
CA LYS A 175 14.54 0.13 -2.55
C LYS A 175 13.72 0.09 -3.84
N ASP A 176 12.49 -0.40 -3.70
CA ASP A 176 11.56 -0.67 -4.78
C ASP A 176 10.29 0.17 -4.59
N ALA A 177 9.67 0.57 -5.70
CA ALA A 177 8.40 1.28 -5.68
C ALA A 177 7.27 0.37 -5.20
N PRO A 178 6.57 0.72 -4.10
CA PRO A 178 5.35 0.02 -3.80
C PRO A 178 4.31 0.33 -4.89
N PRO A 179 3.28 -0.52 -5.10
CA PRO A 179 2.33 -0.39 -6.21
C PRO A 179 1.60 0.96 -6.30
N LEU A 180 1.59 1.74 -5.22
CA LEU A 180 1.00 3.07 -5.15
C LEU A 180 1.90 4.17 -5.76
N LEU A 181 3.22 3.98 -5.78
CA LEU A 181 4.19 4.95 -6.27
C LEU A 181 4.59 4.61 -7.72
N VAL A 182 3.66 4.81 -8.65
CA VAL A 182 3.87 4.45 -10.05
C VAL A 182 4.56 5.57 -10.81
N GLN A 183 5.70 5.26 -11.43
CA GLN A 183 6.32 6.13 -12.43
C GLN A 183 5.64 5.94 -13.79
N THR A 184 5.26 7.03 -14.45
CA THR A 184 4.65 7.02 -15.80
C THR A 184 5.67 6.79 -16.91
N ASP A 185 6.93 7.05 -16.61
CA ASP A 185 8.05 6.92 -17.53
C ASP A 185 8.65 5.52 -17.37
N ASN A 186 8.93 4.84 -18.48
CA ASN A 186 9.36 3.44 -18.50
C ASN A 186 10.82 3.22 -18.01
N ALA A 187 11.28 4.07 -17.10
CA ALA A 187 12.60 4.03 -16.50
C ALA A 187 12.63 3.03 -15.33
N PRO A 188 13.75 2.31 -15.15
CA PRO A 188 13.91 1.47 -13.96
C PRO A 188 13.92 2.35 -12.70
N ILE A 189 13.08 1.99 -11.74
CA ILE A 189 13.07 2.63 -10.41
C ILE A 189 14.14 1.96 -9.57
N VAL A 190 15.18 2.70 -9.22
CA VAL A 190 16.25 2.25 -8.31
C VAL A 190 16.33 3.25 -7.18
N GLY A 191 15.81 2.86 -6.01
CA GLY A 191 15.73 3.75 -4.86
C GLY A 191 14.64 4.82 -5.02
N ILE A 192 13.90 5.06 -3.95
CA ILE A 192 12.92 6.15 -3.86
C ILE A 192 13.12 6.84 -2.52
N GLU A 193 13.25 8.15 -2.59
CA GLU A 193 13.19 9.06 -1.45
C GLU A 193 11.72 9.43 -1.22
N VAL A 194 11.19 9.19 -0.02
CA VAL A 194 9.78 9.43 0.30
C VAL A 194 9.67 10.33 1.52
N TYR A 195 8.82 11.35 1.43
CA TYR A 195 8.52 12.30 2.49
C TYR A 195 7.04 12.23 2.83
N LEU A 196 6.74 12.16 4.12
CA LEU A 196 5.38 12.20 4.64
C LEU A 196 4.87 13.65 4.68
N TYR A 197 3.88 13.97 3.85
CA TYR A 197 3.35 15.33 3.73
C TYR A 197 1.89 15.41 4.15
N PHE A 198 1.63 16.12 5.25
CA PHE A 198 0.29 16.30 5.80
C PHE A 198 -0.17 17.75 5.69
N LYS A 199 -1.45 17.92 5.33
CA LYS A 199 -2.14 19.21 5.36
C LYS A 199 -3.58 19.02 5.81
N ASP A 200 -4.02 19.79 6.80
CA ASP A 200 -5.37 19.70 7.40
C ASP A 200 -6.53 19.69 6.38
N ASN A 201 -6.40 20.41 5.26
CA ASN A 201 -7.46 20.52 4.25
C ASN A 201 -7.31 19.56 3.06
N GLU A 202 -6.16 18.90 2.93
CA GLU A 202 -5.86 18.03 1.78
C GLU A 202 -5.61 16.56 2.20
N GLY A 203 -5.46 16.31 3.51
CA GLY A 203 -5.13 15.02 4.08
C GLY A 203 -3.64 14.67 3.98
N LEU A 204 -3.35 13.37 4.01
CA LEU A 204 -2.00 12.83 3.95
C LEU A 204 -1.62 12.47 2.52
N SER A 205 -0.42 12.88 2.12
CA SER A 205 0.19 12.57 0.84
C SER A 205 1.63 12.12 1.04
N LEU A 206 2.15 11.38 0.06
CA LEU A 206 3.57 11.08 -0.06
C LEU A 206 4.18 11.97 -1.15
N LEU A 207 5.21 12.73 -0.80
CA LEU A 207 6.08 13.38 -1.77
C LEU A 207 7.26 12.47 -2.04
N TRP A 208 7.59 12.21 -3.30
CA TRP A 208 8.64 11.26 -3.61
C TRP A 208 9.33 11.54 -4.94
N TYR A 209 10.58 11.09 -5.04
CA TYR A 209 11.38 11.12 -6.26
C TYR A 209 12.37 9.96 -6.27
N THR A 210 12.94 9.67 -7.44
CA THR A 210 14.02 8.68 -7.58
C THR A 210 15.36 9.43 -7.70
N PRO A 211 16.41 9.06 -6.94
CA PRO A 211 17.69 9.78 -6.98
C PRO A 211 18.36 9.81 -8.36
N LEU A 212 18.06 8.83 -9.22
CA LEU A 212 18.57 8.77 -10.60
C LEU A 212 17.84 9.72 -11.57
N GLN A 213 16.81 10.43 -11.11
CA GLN A 213 16.17 11.48 -11.89
C GLN A 213 17.02 12.76 -11.77
N GLU A 214 17.78 13.07 -12.82
CA GLU A 214 18.46 14.36 -12.99
C GLU A 214 17.37 15.48 -12.95
N ASP A 215 17.64 16.57 -12.22
CA ASP A 215 16.75 17.74 -12.04
C ASP A 215 15.62 17.64 -10.98
N SER A 216 15.90 17.21 -9.74
CA SER A 216 14.96 17.43 -8.60
C SER A 216 15.40 18.60 -7.73
N GLU A 217 15.51 19.79 -8.31
CA GLU A 217 15.88 21.00 -7.58
C GLU A 217 14.64 21.74 -7.04
N ASP A 218 13.48 21.57 -7.68
CA ASP A 218 12.23 22.26 -7.33
C ASP A 218 11.15 21.33 -6.76
N ILE A 219 10.28 21.89 -5.91
CA ILE A 219 9.14 21.17 -5.33
C ILE A 219 8.15 20.65 -6.39
N SER A 220 8.14 21.25 -7.59
CA SER A 220 7.31 20.81 -8.71
C SER A 220 7.78 19.49 -9.32
N ASP A 221 9.05 19.14 -9.09
CA ASP A 221 9.65 17.92 -9.64
C ASP A 221 9.40 16.73 -8.74
N LEU A 222 9.02 16.98 -7.48
CA LEU A 222 8.53 15.95 -6.56
C LEU A 222 7.16 15.45 -7.02
N ARG A 223 7.08 14.13 -7.13
CA ARG A 223 5.81 13.46 -7.39
C ARG A 223 5.00 13.45 -6.10
N ARG A 224 3.71 13.77 -6.21
CA ARG A 224 2.78 13.72 -5.09
C ARG A 224 1.76 12.62 -5.30
N THR A 225 1.72 11.67 -4.37
CA THR A 225 0.69 10.64 -4.32
C THR A 225 -0.21 10.86 -3.10
N PRO A 226 -1.48 11.27 -3.29
CA PRO A 226 -2.44 11.35 -2.19
C PRO A 226 -2.67 9.97 -1.60
N LEU A 227 -2.55 9.84 -0.28
CA LEU A 227 -2.75 8.57 0.42
C LEU A 227 -4.15 8.48 1.01
N SER A 228 -4.60 9.53 1.70
CA SER A 228 -5.95 9.60 2.26
C SER A 228 -6.34 11.04 2.55
N ASP A 229 -7.48 11.48 2.03
CA ASP A 229 -8.14 12.75 2.35
C ASP A 229 -8.90 12.69 3.69
N LEU A 230 -9.21 11.48 4.16
CA LEU A 230 -9.89 11.26 5.44
C LEU A 230 -9.00 11.50 6.67
N ILE A 231 -7.68 11.64 6.49
CA ILE A 231 -6.77 11.91 7.62
C ILE A 231 -6.87 13.39 7.98
N THR A 232 -7.32 13.67 9.19
CA THR A 232 -7.52 15.03 9.72
C THR A 232 -6.43 15.44 10.71
N LYS A 233 -5.64 14.48 11.21
CA LYS A 233 -4.54 14.76 12.12
C LYS A 233 -3.43 13.73 11.99
N VAL A 234 -2.19 14.21 12.02
CA VAL A 234 -0.97 13.41 12.18
C VAL A 234 -0.27 13.89 13.43
N GLU A 235 0.04 12.95 14.33
CA GLU A 235 0.74 13.25 15.59
C GLU A 235 1.96 12.34 15.74
N TYR A 236 3.04 12.91 16.26
CA TYR A 236 4.30 12.25 16.54
C TYR A 236 4.36 11.89 18.02
N VAL A 237 4.59 10.61 18.32
CA VAL A 237 4.60 10.09 19.70
C VAL A 237 6.03 9.80 20.13
N TYR A 238 6.46 10.50 21.17
CA TYR A 238 7.80 10.46 21.73
C TYR A 238 7.80 9.85 23.12
N TRP A 239 8.91 9.22 23.50
CA TRP A 239 9.13 8.76 24.88
C TRP A 239 9.97 9.81 25.61
N ASP A 240 9.37 10.48 26.58
CA ASP A 240 10.06 11.41 27.47
C ASP A 240 10.76 10.62 28.58
N GLU A 241 12.10 10.56 28.50
CA GLU A 241 12.93 9.88 29.49
C GLU A 241 12.96 10.57 30.85
N SER A 242 12.73 11.89 30.91
CA SER A 242 12.79 12.65 32.16
C SER A 242 11.59 12.35 33.06
N PHE A 243 10.43 12.13 32.44
CA PHE A 243 9.17 11.89 33.14
C PHE A 243 8.61 10.49 32.94
N GLU A 244 9.33 9.61 32.23
CA GLU A 244 8.94 8.23 31.90
C GLU A 244 7.50 8.14 31.35
N LYS A 245 7.17 9.03 30.42
CA LYS A 245 5.82 9.14 29.85
C LYS A 245 5.87 9.29 28.34
N TRP A 246 4.79 8.88 27.69
CA TRP A 246 4.58 9.17 26.28
C TRP A 246 4.09 10.61 26.12
N GLU A 247 4.74 11.36 25.25
CA GLU A 247 4.31 12.69 24.81
C GLU A 247 3.89 12.65 23.35
N THR A 248 2.99 13.55 22.96
CA THR A 248 2.39 13.57 21.62
C THR A 248 2.45 14.99 21.11
N GLU A 249 3.10 15.18 19.98
CA GLU A 249 3.33 16.47 19.36
C GLU A 249 2.81 16.50 17.94
N THR A 250 2.44 17.68 17.44
CA THR A 250 2.02 17.87 16.05
C THR A 250 3.17 18.31 15.14
N GLU A 251 4.29 18.69 15.73
CA GLU A 251 5.49 19.18 15.05
C GLU A 251 6.70 18.30 15.43
N PRO A 252 7.76 18.27 14.60
CA PRO A 252 8.98 17.52 14.91
C PRO A 252 9.61 18.02 16.22
N GLN A 253 9.96 17.10 17.11
CA GLN A 253 10.63 17.44 18.36
C GLN A 253 12.13 17.69 18.14
N GLU A 254 12.62 18.84 18.58
CA GLU A 254 14.05 19.17 18.55
C GLU A 254 14.86 18.23 19.45
N GLY A 255 16.03 17.84 18.96
CA GLY A 255 16.98 16.99 19.66
C GLY A 255 17.98 17.77 20.50
N ASP A 256 18.54 17.07 21.49
CA ASP A 256 19.68 17.55 22.24
C ASP A 256 20.99 17.10 21.56
N GLY A 257 21.90 18.01 21.26
CA GLY A 257 23.26 17.68 20.79
C GLY A 257 23.50 17.83 19.28
N GLU A 258 24.05 16.79 18.63
CA GLU A 258 24.39 16.79 17.19
C GLU A 258 23.18 16.49 16.28
N GLU A 259 22.17 15.81 16.80
CA GLU A 259 20.91 15.55 16.09
C GLU A 259 19.95 16.73 16.28
N GLN A 260 19.57 17.37 15.18
CA GLN A 260 18.68 18.53 15.24
C GLN A 260 17.25 18.15 15.65
N PHE A 261 16.79 16.95 15.27
CA PHE A 261 15.44 16.45 15.56
C PHE A 261 15.48 14.99 15.99
N ILE A 262 14.63 14.64 16.96
CA ILE A 262 14.49 13.27 17.47
C ILE A 262 13.45 12.54 16.63
N LEU A 263 13.69 11.27 16.30
CA LEU A 263 12.70 10.44 15.62
C LEU A 263 11.57 10.02 16.58
N PRO A 264 10.29 10.11 16.15
CA PRO A 264 9.19 9.58 16.94
C PRO A 264 9.23 8.06 16.96
N ARG A 265 8.67 7.45 18.02
CA ARG A 265 8.50 5.99 18.08
C ARG A 265 7.25 5.53 17.37
N PHE A 266 6.19 6.34 17.43
CA PHE A 266 4.95 6.06 16.71
C PHE A 266 4.46 7.28 15.97
N LEU A 267 3.84 7.02 14.83
CA LEU A 267 3.00 7.97 14.12
C LEU A 267 1.55 7.65 14.46
N LYS A 268 0.80 8.61 14.99
CA LYS A 268 -0.62 8.47 15.25
C LYS A 268 -1.41 9.22 14.19
N LEU A 269 -2.27 8.49 13.48
CA LEU A 269 -3.13 9.00 12.42
C LEU A 269 -4.57 9.04 12.93
N THR A 270 -5.22 10.19 12.75
CA THR A 270 -6.67 10.35 13.04
C THR A 270 -7.42 10.49 11.73
N PHE A 271 -8.47 9.68 11.58
CA PHE A 271 -9.33 9.64 10.41
C PHE A 271 -10.75 10.05 10.80
N ASP A 272 -11.37 10.90 9.98
CA ASP A 272 -12.76 11.31 10.16
C ASP A 272 -13.56 11.06 8.88
N TYR A 273 -14.70 10.39 9.01
CA TYR A 273 -15.63 10.14 7.91
C TYR A 273 -17.07 10.04 8.43
N GLU A 274 -17.98 10.81 7.83
CA GLU A 274 -19.43 10.81 8.15
C GLU A 274 -19.77 10.92 9.66
N GLY A 275 -18.93 11.60 10.44
CA GLY A 275 -19.12 11.77 11.89
C GLY A 275 -18.59 10.62 12.75
N GLU A 276 -17.93 9.62 12.15
CA GLU A 276 -17.14 8.60 12.84
C GLU A 276 -15.66 8.98 12.81
N THR A 277 -14.99 8.82 13.95
CA THR A 277 -13.55 9.06 14.11
C THR A 277 -12.83 7.74 14.42
N LYS A 278 -11.71 7.48 13.74
CA LYS A 278 -10.82 6.34 14.00
C LYS A 278 -9.40 6.81 14.18
N GLU A 279 -8.67 6.11 15.04
CA GLU A 279 -7.24 6.35 15.26
C GLU A 279 -6.44 5.09 14.95
N ARG A 280 -5.26 5.25 14.36
CA ARG A 280 -4.27 4.19 14.13
C ARG A 280 -2.88 4.67 14.52
N SER A 281 -2.13 3.80 15.18
CA SER A 281 -0.72 4.05 15.53
C SER A 281 0.17 3.12 14.72
N ILE A 282 1.14 3.70 14.03
CA ILE A 282 2.13 3.02 13.20
C ILE A 282 3.47 3.13 13.91
N THR A 283 4.21 2.03 13.98
CA THR A 283 5.54 2.01 14.61
C THR A 283 6.59 2.45 13.61
N ILE A 284 7.43 3.40 14.03
CA ILE A 284 8.60 3.82 13.27
C ILE A 284 9.78 2.95 13.74
N PRO A 285 10.43 2.18 12.84
CA PRO A 285 11.59 1.39 13.19
C PRO A 285 12.78 2.33 13.45
N VAL A 286 12.91 2.76 14.70
CA VAL A 286 14.10 3.49 15.17
C VAL A 286 15.22 2.48 15.46
N PRO A 287 16.42 2.61 14.86
CA PRO A 287 17.56 1.78 15.22
C PRO A 287 17.88 2.03 16.70
N SER A 288 17.67 1.01 17.53
CA SER A 288 18.01 1.11 18.95
C SER A 288 19.54 1.10 19.10
N ARG A 289 20.14 2.25 19.43
CA ARG A 289 21.58 2.40 19.71
C ARG A 289 22.07 1.64 20.96
N SER A 290 21.25 0.82 21.61
CA SER A 290 21.60 0.09 22.82
C SER A 290 21.39 -1.42 22.68
N VAL A 291 22.34 -2.11 22.05
CA VAL A 291 22.59 -3.52 22.37
C VAL A 291 23.39 -3.54 23.66
N LEU A 292 22.72 -3.80 24.78
CA LEU A 292 23.41 -4.24 25.99
C LEU A 292 23.90 -5.67 25.73
N LEU A 293 25.19 -5.83 25.42
CA LEU A 293 25.87 -7.11 25.55
C LEU A 293 26.01 -7.40 27.05
N PHE A 294 25.37 -8.46 27.51
CA PHE A 294 25.62 -9.08 28.82
C PHE A 294 26.39 -10.39 28.64
#